data_AF-A0A326QIT0-F1
#
_entry.id   AF-A0A326QIT0-F1
#
_cell.length_a   1.000
_cell.length_b   1.000
_cell.length_c   1.000
_cell.angle_alpha   90.00
_cell.angle_beta   90.00
_cell.angle_gamma   90.00
#
_symmetry.space_group_name_H-M   'P 1'
#
loop_
_entity.id
_entity.type
_entity.pdbx_description
1 polymer ?
#
loop_
_entity_poly.entity_id
_entity_poly.type
_entity_poly.pdbx_seq_one_letter_code
_entity_poly.pdbx_strand_id
1 'polypeptide(L)'
;MAGTEQGELELIAPVSEANLAPSNSNSAALECKGIRSTRDFPADLTALSREQIEHHYQAMRNSHASLTRSRSQLQRRSRELTVARERFLETLRGYEGRLMTLGQEKAEALRIAQDMHRELEAFEDKQQALDGILQELDAAKEEAGYWSIFSITRLIERMRRLLRGGSEG
;
A
#
# COMPACT_ATOMS: atom_id res chain seq x y z
N MET A 1 -26.46 16.83 19.95
CA MET A 1 -26.72 15.45 19.49
C MET A 1 -25.99 15.24 18.17
N ALA A 2 -24.70 14.91 18.24
CA ALA A 2 -23.91 14.43 17.11
C ALA A 2 -22.76 13.61 17.73
N GLY A 3 -22.73 12.32 17.43
CA GLY A 3 -21.91 11.31 18.09
C GLY A 3 -20.43 11.46 17.74
N THR A 4 -19.61 11.36 18.77
CA THR A 4 -18.17 11.10 18.71
C THR A 4 -17.96 9.59 18.59
N GLU A 5 -17.70 9.10 17.38
CA GLU A 5 -17.15 7.76 17.18
C GLU A 5 -15.62 7.88 17.13
N GLN A 6 -14.99 7.67 18.28
CA GLN A 6 -13.55 7.44 18.40
C GLN A 6 -13.31 5.98 18.02
N GLY A 7 -12.80 5.76 16.81
CA GLY A 7 -12.30 4.45 16.38
C GLY A 7 -11.04 4.09 17.16
N GLU A 8 -11.12 2.98 17.86
CA GLU A 8 -10.08 2.31 18.64
C GLU A 8 -8.84 2.03 17.78
N LEU A 9 -7.72 2.71 18.08
CA LEU A 9 -6.39 2.30 17.63
C LEU A 9 -5.79 1.43 18.74
N GLU A 10 -6.14 0.14 18.72
CA GLU A 10 -5.43 -0.88 19.50
C GLU A 10 -3.99 -1.00 18.98
N LEU A 11 -3.09 -0.41 19.75
CA LEU A 11 -1.65 -0.47 19.61
C LEU A 11 -1.17 -1.87 20.03
N ILE A 12 -1.15 -2.82 19.10
CA ILE A 12 -0.54 -4.13 19.34
C ILE A 12 0.98 -3.96 19.30
N ALA A 13 1.59 -3.98 20.48
CA ALA A 13 3.03 -4.04 20.70
C ALA A 13 3.65 -5.28 20.02
N PRO A 14 4.85 -5.17 19.41
CA PRO A 14 5.63 -6.35 19.06
C PRO A 14 6.32 -6.87 20.32
N VAL A 15 5.78 -7.97 20.86
CA VAL A 15 6.45 -8.77 21.89
C VAL A 15 7.47 -9.70 21.23
N SER A 16 8.69 -9.62 21.75
CA SER A 16 9.76 -10.63 21.74
C SER A 16 10.53 -10.85 20.45
N GLU A 17 11.73 -10.26 20.43
CA GLU A 17 12.93 -10.86 19.84
C GLU A 17 13.13 -12.28 20.37
N ALA A 18 12.70 -13.27 19.59
CA ALA A 18 13.13 -14.65 19.77
C ALA A 18 14.46 -14.81 19.04
N ASN A 19 15.52 -14.97 19.84
CA ASN A 19 16.89 -15.25 19.45
C ASN A 19 17.02 -16.21 18.25
N LEU A 20 17.82 -15.79 17.28
CA LEU A 20 18.32 -16.59 16.17
C LEU A 20 19.35 -17.62 16.64
N ALA A 21 18.97 -18.90 16.50
CA ALA A 21 19.83 -20.09 16.27
C ALA A 21 20.73 -20.57 17.46
N PRO A 22 21.18 -21.85 17.48
CA PRO A 22 21.60 -22.64 16.34
C PRO A 22 20.56 -23.66 15.89
N SER A 23 20.38 -23.76 14.57
CA SER A 23 19.77 -24.93 13.96
C SER A 23 20.67 -26.12 14.23
N ASN A 24 20.38 -26.86 15.30
CA ASN A 24 20.88 -28.22 15.40
C ASN A 24 20.37 -28.96 14.16
N SER A 25 21.30 -29.33 13.29
CA SER A 25 21.12 -30.29 12.21
C SER A 25 20.86 -31.69 12.77
N ASN A 26 19.97 -31.79 13.75
CA ASN A 26 19.31 -33.03 14.02
C ASN A 26 18.25 -33.10 12.94
N SER A 27 18.52 -33.96 11.95
CA SER A 27 17.45 -34.64 11.23
C SER A 27 16.48 -35.14 12.28
N ALA A 28 15.47 -34.32 12.61
CA ALA A 28 14.28 -34.81 13.24
C ALA A 28 13.73 -35.77 12.21
N ALA A 29 14.11 -37.04 12.34
CA ALA A 29 13.36 -38.13 11.78
C ALA A 29 11.97 -37.88 12.34
N LEU A 30 11.13 -37.22 11.54
CA LEU A 30 9.71 -37.17 11.75
C LEU A 30 9.34 -38.64 11.78
N GLU A 31 9.29 -39.22 12.98
CA GLU A 31 8.84 -40.57 13.19
C GLU A 31 7.41 -40.56 12.66
N CYS A 32 7.25 -40.98 11.41
CA CYS A 32 5.96 -41.22 10.82
C CYS A 32 5.40 -42.43 11.57
N LYS A 33 4.84 -42.17 12.76
CA LYS A 33 4.27 -43.19 13.65
C LYS A 33 3.33 -44.04 12.79
N GLY A 34 3.71 -45.30 12.56
CA GLY A 34 2.96 -46.25 11.73
C GLY A 34 3.56 -46.61 10.36
N ILE A 35 4.70 -46.04 9.96
CA ILE A 35 5.43 -46.45 8.76
C ILE A 35 6.66 -47.24 9.18
N ARG A 36 6.65 -48.55 8.96
CA ARG A 36 7.81 -49.41 9.22
C ARG A 36 8.81 -49.32 8.08
N SER A 37 10.10 -49.35 8.42
CA SER A 37 11.18 -49.43 7.44
C SER A 37 11.17 -50.81 6.78
N THR A 38 11.61 -50.91 5.52
CA THR A 38 11.82 -52.21 4.88
C THR A 38 12.92 -53.03 5.58
N ARG A 39 13.77 -52.36 6.38
CA ARG A 39 14.77 -53.00 7.25
C ARG A 39 14.17 -53.68 8.48
N ASP A 40 12.91 -53.38 8.82
CA ASP A 40 12.21 -54.01 9.95
C ASP A 40 11.63 -55.39 9.58
N PHE A 41 11.76 -55.80 8.32
CA PHE A 41 11.36 -57.13 7.87
C PHE A 41 12.51 -58.13 8.09
N PRO A 42 12.26 -59.29 8.73
CA PRO A 42 13.31 -60.25 9.02
C PRO A 42 13.93 -60.81 7.74
N ALA A 43 15.27 -60.83 7.68
CA ALA A 43 16.02 -61.40 6.56
C ALA A 43 15.93 -62.94 6.55
N ASP A 44 15.90 -63.56 7.74
CA ASP A 44 15.76 -65.01 7.92
C ASP A 44 14.36 -65.37 8.44
N LEU A 45 13.62 -66.15 7.67
CA LEU A 45 12.24 -66.55 7.98
C LEU A 45 12.13 -67.86 8.76
N THR A 46 13.24 -68.59 8.93
CA THR A 46 13.29 -69.95 9.48
C THR A 46 12.93 -70.02 10.96
N ALA A 47 13.12 -68.93 11.70
CA ALA A 47 12.82 -68.82 13.13
C ALA A 47 11.39 -68.31 13.41
N LEU A 48 10.63 -67.90 12.39
CA LEU A 48 9.31 -67.30 12.55
C LEU A 48 8.20 -68.30 12.24
N SER A 49 7.10 -68.20 13.00
CA SER A 49 5.88 -68.93 12.65
C SER A 49 5.24 -68.35 11.38
N ARG A 50 4.47 -69.16 10.67
CA ARG A 50 3.74 -68.71 9.47
C ARG A 50 2.87 -67.48 9.72
N GLU A 51 2.18 -67.43 10.86
CA GLU A 51 1.32 -66.31 11.26
C GLU A 51 2.13 -65.02 11.47
N GLN A 52 3.33 -65.13 12.05
CA GLN A 52 4.23 -63.97 12.24
C GLN A 52 4.75 -63.45 10.90
N ILE A 53 5.08 -64.34 9.96
CA ILE A 53 5.49 -63.98 8.60
C ILE A 53 4.37 -63.24 7.88
N GLU A 54 3.14 -63.76 7.93
CA GLU A 54 1.96 -63.11 7.33
C GLU A 54 1.70 -61.73 7.94
N HIS A 55 1.80 -61.59 9.27
CA HIS A 55 1.68 -60.31 9.96
C HIS A 55 2.75 -59.30 9.49
N HIS A 56 4.02 -59.71 9.36
CA HIS A 56 5.08 -58.84 8.86
C HIS A 56 4.82 -58.38 7.41
N TYR A 57 4.34 -59.26 6.53
CA TYR A 57 3.98 -58.89 5.16
C TYR A 57 2.81 -57.90 5.12
N GLN A 58 1.76 -58.14 5.91
CA GLN A 58 0.62 -57.22 6.00
C GLN A 58 1.04 -55.85 6.55
N ALA A 59 1.87 -55.82 7.59
CA ALA A 59 2.40 -54.59 8.15
C ALA A 59 3.26 -53.80 7.15
N MET A 60 4.12 -54.48 6.37
CA MET A 60 4.91 -53.85 5.31
C MET A 60 4.01 -53.28 4.21
N ARG A 61 3.02 -54.05 3.75
CA ARG A 61 2.06 -53.61 2.73
C ARG A 61 1.28 -52.38 3.17
N ASN A 62 0.82 -52.35 4.42
CA ASN A 62 0.12 -51.22 5.00
C ASN A 62 1.03 -49.98 5.11
N SER A 63 2.29 -50.18 5.49
CA SER A 63 3.29 -49.09 5.54
C SER A 63 3.52 -48.48 4.16
N HIS A 64 3.66 -49.31 3.11
CA HIS A 64 3.81 -48.83 1.73
C HIS A 64 2.57 -48.08 1.23
N ALA A 65 1.37 -48.59 1.54
CA ALA A 65 0.12 -47.92 1.19
C ALA A 65 0.02 -46.54 1.87
N SER A 66 0.38 -46.44 3.15
CA SER A 66 0.40 -45.17 3.90
C SER A 66 1.43 -44.19 3.33
N LEU A 67 2.64 -44.65 3.00
CA LEU A 67 3.67 -43.84 2.34
C LEU A 67 3.21 -43.29 0.98
N THR A 68 2.55 -44.13 0.18
CA THR A 68 2.06 -43.72 -1.13
C THR A 68 1.00 -42.63 -0.99
N ARG A 69 0.07 -42.78 -0.02
CA ARG A 69 -0.94 -41.77 0.29
C ARG A 69 -0.32 -40.47 0.78
N SER A 70 0.61 -40.52 1.73
CA SER A 70 1.26 -39.31 2.27
C SER A 70 2.06 -38.58 1.19
N ARG A 71 2.76 -39.30 0.32
CA ARG A 71 3.46 -38.71 -0.84
C ARG A 71 2.49 -38.01 -1.79
N SER A 72 1.36 -38.64 -2.12
CA SER A 72 0.35 -38.04 -2.99
C SER A 72 -0.27 -36.77 -2.37
N GLN A 73 -0.51 -36.78 -1.06
CA GLN A 73 -1.04 -35.65 -0.32
C GLN A 73 -0.03 -34.50 -0.28
N LEU A 74 1.25 -34.80 -0.05
CA LEU A 74 2.33 -33.81 -0.08
C LEU A 74 2.46 -33.17 -1.45
N GLN A 75 2.43 -33.97 -2.53
CA GLN A 75 2.45 -33.45 -3.90
C GLN A 75 1.27 -32.52 -4.18
N ARG A 76 0.06 -32.89 -3.73
CA ARG A 76 -1.12 -32.04 -3.85
C ARG A 76 -0.95 -30.72 -3.08
N ARG A 77 -0.52 -30.77 -1.82
CA ARG A 77 -0.28 -29.58 -0.98
C ARG A 77 0.79 -28.67 -1.58
N SER A 78 1.86 -29.24 -2.12
CA SER A 78 2.92 -28.49 -2.79
C SER A 78 2.38 -27.72 -4.01
N ARG A 79 1.51 -28.34 -4.81
CA ARG A 79 0.84 -27.66 -5.93
C ARG A 79 -0.09 -26.56 -5.45
N GLU A 80 -0.92 -26.82 -4.42
CA GLU A 80 -1.82 -25.83 -3.83
C GLU A 80 -1.04 -24.60 -3.33
N LEU A 81 0.09 -24.80 -2.65
CA LEU A 81 0.96 -23.72 -2.17
C LEU A 81 1.60 -22.94 -3.31
N THR A 82 2.00 -23.61 -4.38
CA THR A 82 2.58 -22.95 -5.57
C THR A 82 1.55 -22.04 -6.23
N VAL A 83 0.33 -22.54 -6.43
CA VAL A 83 -0.79 -21.76 -7.00
C VAL A 83 -1.16 -20.59 -6.08
N ALA A 84 -1.21 -20.81 -4.76
CA ALA A 84 -1.47 -19.73 -3.81
C ALA A 84 -0.40 -18.63 -3.90
N ARG A 85 0.89 -19.02 -3.94
CA ARG A 85 2.01 -18.09 -4.11
C ARG A 85 1.88 -17.27 -5.39
N GLU A 86 1.54 -17.89 -6.51
CA GLU A 86 1.35 -17.20 -7.79
C GLU A 86 0.21 -16.17 -7.71
N ARG A 87 -0.93 -16.55 -7.14
CA ARG A 87 -2.06 -15.63 -6.92
C ARG A 87 -1.70 -14.46 -6.01
N PHE A 88 -0.94 -14.70 -4.94
CA PHE A 88 -0.45 -13.62 -4.07
C PHE A 88 0.46 -12.66 -4.83
N LEU A 89 1.38 -13.16 -5.65
CA LEU A 89 2.27 -12.32 -6.46
C LEU A 89 1.50 -11.50 -7.51
N GLU A 90 0.51 -12.10 -8.16
CA GLU A 90 -0.37 -11.39 -9.09
C GLU A 90 -1.15 -10.27 -8.38
N THR A 91 -1.66 -10.56 -7.19
CA THR A 91 -2.38 -9.58 -6.37
C THR A 91 -1.48 -8.42 -5.95
N LEU A 92 -0.23 -8.70 -5.54
CA LEU A 92 0.75 -7.67 -5.19
C LEU A 92 1.07 -6.76 -6.39
N ARG A 93 1.27 -7.33 -7.58
CA ARG A 93 1.45 -6.55 -8.81
C ARG A 93 0.23 -5.69 -9.12
N GLY A 94 -0.97 -6.21 -8.85
CA GLY A 94 -2.21 -5.45 -8.96
C GLY A 94 -2.25 -4.24 -8.02
N TYR A 95 -1.83 -4.40 -6.76
CA TYR A 95 -1.73 -3.29 -5.82
C TYR A 95 -0.64 -2.28 -6.19
N GLU A 96 0.51 -2.75 -6.65
CA GLU A 96 1.59 -1.90 -7.17
C GLU A 96 1.10 -1.02 -8.32
N GLY A 97 0.38 -1.62 -9.29
CA GLY A 97 -0.23 -0.87 -10.39
C GLY A 97 -1.19 0.21 -9.91
N ARG A 98 -2.08 -0.11 -8.96
CA ARG A 98 -3.02 0.88 -8.38
C ARG A 98 -2.31 1.98 -7.59
N LEU A 99 -1.20 1.66 -6.93
CA LEU A 99 -0.43 2.65 -6.19
C LEU A 99 0.24 3.64 -7.14
N MET A 100 0.73 3.16 -8.28
CA MET A 100 1.31 4.00 -9.32
C MET A 100 0.27 4.94 -9.94
N THR A 101 -0.94 4.46 -10.25
CA THR A 101 -2.02 5.31 -10.77
C THR A 101 -2.44 6.36 -9.74
N LEU A 102 -2.62 5.96 -8.48
CA LEU A 102 -2.95 6.89 -7.39
C LEU A 102 -1.84 7.95 -7.20
N GLY A 103 -0.57 7.55 -7.34
CA GLY A 103 0.56 8.47 -7.28
C GLY A 103 0.54 9.52 -8.39
N GLN A 104 0.18 9.12 -9.61
CA GLN A 104 0.02 10.03 -10.74
C GLN A 104 -1.14 11.01 -10.53
N GLU A 105 -2.32 10.49 -10.16
CA GLU A 105 -3.50 11.32 -9.85
C GLU A 105 -3.22 12.33 -8.75
N LYS A 106 -2.49 11.93 -7.69
CA LYS A 106 -2.09 12.82 -6.61
C LYS A 106 -1.12 13.90 -7.08
N ALA A 107 -0.15 13.56 -7.93
CA ALA A 107 0.78 14.54 -8.48
C ALA A 107 0.06 15.56 -9.37
N GLU A 108 -0.90 15.12 -10.18
CA GLU A 108 -1.74 16.00 -10.99
C GLU A 108 -2.60 16.93 -10.13
N ALA A 109 -3.24 16.39 -9.08
CA ALA A 109 -4.03 17.19 -8.15
C ALA A 109 -3.19 18.25 -7.43
N LEU A 110 -1.96 17.91 -7.02
CA LEU A 110 -1.03 18.87 -6.42
C LEU A 110 -0.60 19.96 -7.41
N ARG A 111 -0.38 19.61 -8.68
CA ARG A 111 -0.06 20.58 -9.72
C ARG A 111 -1.23 21.56 -9.92
N ILE A 112 -2.45 21.04 -10.03
CA ILE A 112 -3.66 21.87 -10.16
C ILE A 112 -3.81 22.80 -8.94
N ALA A 113 -3.59 22.29 -7.73
CA ALA A 113 -3.66 23.11 -6.52
C ALA A 113 -2.60 24.23 -6.50
N GLN A 114 -1.38 23.95 -6.97
CA GLN A 114 -0.34 24.97 -7.10
C GLN A 114 -0.69 26.04 -8.14
N ASP A 115 -1.23 25.63 -9.29
CA ASP A 115 -1.63 26.56 -10.33
C ASP A 115 -2.79 27.44 -9.86
N MET A 116 -3.80 26.85 -9.20
CA MET A 116 -4.88 27.61 -8.56
C MET A 116 -4.36 28.59 -7.50
N HIS A 117 -3.37 28.19 -6.71
CA HIS A 117 -2.79 29.07 -5.69
C HIS A 117 -2.13 30.30 -6.34
N ARG A 118 -1.36 30.11 -7.42
CA ARG A 118 -0.76 31.23 -8.19
C ARG A 118 -1.82 32.13 -8.81
N GLU A 119 -2.90 31.55 -9.32
CA GLU A 119 -4.02 32.33 -9.85
C GLU A 119 -4.65 33.18 -8.75
N LEU A 120 -4.86 32.62 -7.55
CA LEU A 120 -5.38 33.36 -6.40
C LEU A 120 -4.45 34.49 -5.97
N GLU A 121 -3.14 34.25 -5.86
CA GLU A 121 -2.14 35.30 -5.58
C GLU A 121 -2.24 36.43 -6.62
N ALA A 122 -2.30 36.09 -7.91
CA ALA A 122 -2.45 37.08 -8.97
C ALA A 122 -3.80 37.82 -8.93
N PHE A 123 -4.86 37.21 -8.37
CA PHE A 123 -6.14 37.89 -8.11
C PHE A 123 -6.05 38.83 -6.91
N GLU A 124 -5.40 38.42 -5.83
CA GLU A 124 -5.17 39.25 -4.64
C GLU A 124 -4.34 40.49 -5.00
N ASP A 125 -3.27 40.34 -5.78
CA ASP A 125 -2.46 41.47 -6.27
C ASP A 125 -3.30 42.47 -7.08
N LYS A 126 -4.18 41.98 -7.95
CA LYS A 126 -5.09 42.83 -8.73
C LYS A 126 -6.11 43.55 -7.84
N GLN A 127 -6.62 42.87 -6.80
CA GLN A 127 -7.54 43.50 -5.84
C GLN A 127 -6.82 44.61 -5.06
N GLN A 128 -5.61 44.36 -4.56
CA GLN A 128 -4.82 45.37 -3.86
C GLN A 128 -4.51 46.59 -4.75
N ALA A 129 -4.15 46.37 -6.02
CA ALA A 129 -3.94 47.46 -6.96
C ALA A 129 -5.23 48.28 -7.23
N LEU A 130 -6.37 47.61 -7.37
CA LEU A 130 -7.67 48.28 -7.51
C LEU A 130 -8.05 49.08 -6.26
N ASP A 131 -7.84 48.53 -5.07
CA ASP A 131 -8.10 49.22 -3.81
C ASP A 131 -7.21 50.46 -3.64
N GLY A 132 -5.93 50.36 -4.01
CA GLY A 132 -5.01 51.50 -4.04
C GLY A 132 -5.50 52.61 -4.98
N ILE A 133 -5.96 52.24 -6.18
CA ILE A 133 -6.57 53.20 -7.10
C ILE A 133 -7.83 53.83 -6.51
N LEU A 134 -8.71 53.08 -5.86
CA LEU A 134 -9.92 53.64 -5.24
C LEU A 134 -9.57 54.64 -4.14
N GLN A 135 -8.55 54.36 -3.33
CA GLN A 135 -8.04 55.31 -2.34
C GLN A 135 -7.47 56.58 -2.98
N GLU A 136 -6.71 56.46 -4.07
CA GLU A 136 -6.22 57.61 -4.86
C GLU A 136 -7.38 58.43 -5.45
N LEU A 137 -8.47 57.78 -5.88
CA LEU A 137 -9.67 58.45 -6.39
C LEU A 137 -10.38 59.26 -5.30
N ASP A 138 -10.56 58.65 -4.13
CA ASP A 138 -11.23 59.29 -2.99
C ASP A 138 -10.41 60.51 -2.52
N ALA A 139 -9.08 60.40 -2.46
CA ALA A 139 -8.20 61.52 -2.16
C ALA A 139 -8.28 62.65 -3.22
N ALA A 140 -8.26 62.29 -4.51
CA ALA A 140 -8.36 63.25 -5.61
C ALA A 140 -9.73 63.96 -5.67
N LYS A 141 -10.78 63.35 -5.13
CA LYS A 141 -12.12 63.94 -5.02
C LYS A 141 -12.19 64.97 -3.89
N GLU A 142 -11.45 64.78 -2.80
CA GLU A 142 -11.38 65.74 -1.69
C GLU A 142 -10.56 66.99 -2.04
N GLU A 143 -9.55 66.88 -2.91
CA GLU A 143 -8.83 68.02 -3.47
C GLU A 143 -9.68 68.76 -4.53
N ALA A 144 -10.20 69.95 -4.22
CA ALA A 144 -10.98 70.74 -5.18
C ALA A 144 -10.09 71.55 -6.15
N GLY A 145 -10.13 71.27 -7.46
CA GLY A 145 -9.50 72.12 -8.49
C GLY A 145 -9.18 71.43 -9.83
N TYR A 146 -8.58 72.15 -10.78
CA TYR A 146 -8.15 71.62 -12.09
C TYR A 146 -7.17 70.42 -12.00
N TRP A 147 -6.38 70.37 -10.92
CA TRP A 147 -5.46 69.25 -10.64
C TRP A 147 -6.19 67.94 -10.34
N SER A 148 -7.39 68.01 -9.74
CA SER A 148 -8.26 66.85 -9.47
C SER A 148 -8.81 66.24 -10.76
N ILE A 149 -9.16 67.06 -11.76
CA ILE A 149 -9.64 66.55 -13.05
C ILE A 149 -8.54 65.77 -13.78
N PHE A 150 -7.31 66.32 -13.77
CA PHE A 150 -6.16 65.67 -14.41
C PHE A 150 -5.77 64.36 -13.70
N SER A 151 -5.75 64.34 -12.36
CA SER A 151 -5.47 63.14 -11.58
C SER A 151 -6.54 62.07 -11.79
N ILE A 152 -7.83 62.43 -11.80
CA ILE A 152 -8.94 61.50 -12.10
C ILE A 152 -8.81 60.90 -13.51
N THR A 153 -8.48 61.69 -14.54
CA THR A 153 -8.28 61.13 -15.90
C THR A 153 -7.12 60.14 -15.97
N ARG A 154 -6.00 60.45 -15.30
CA ARG A 154 -4.84 59.55 -15.22
C ARG A 154 -5.20 58.26 -14.47
N LEU A 155 -6.03 58.38 -13.44
CA LEU A 155 -6.49 57.27 -12.64
C LEU A 155 -7.41 56.33 -13.43
N ILE A 156 -8.35 56.88 -14.22
CA ILE A 156 -9.21 56.12 -15.12
C ILE A 156 -8.38 55.36 -16.17
N GLU A 157 -7.28 55.93 -16.65
CA GLU A 157 -6.36 55.23 -17.54
C GLU A 157 -5.64 54.06 -16.86
N ARG A 158 -5.18 54.22 -15.61
CA ARG A 158 -4.60 53.11 -14.82
C ARG A 158 -5.61 51.99 -14.60
N MET A 159 -6.83 52.34 -14.20
CA MET A 159 -7.93 51.40 -14.00
C MET A 159 -8.25 50.62 -15.28
N ARG A 160 -8.29 51.31 -16.44
CA ARG A 160 -8.47 50.66 -17.76
C ARG A 160 -7.31 49.73 -18.15
N ARG A 161 -6.07 50.03 -17.74
CA ARG A 161 -4.91 49.16 -18.00
C ARG A 161 -4.97 47.90 -17.12
N LEU A 162 -5.29 48.03 -15.83
CA LEU A 162 -5.46 46.90 -14.92
C LEU A 162 -6.59 45.96 -15.35
N LEU A 163 -7.74 46.50 -15.76
CA LEU A 163 -8.87 45.71 -16.27
C LEU A 163 -8.56 44.99 -17.60
N ARG A 164 -7.54 45.43 -18.33
CA ARG A 164 -7.02 44.75 -19.54
C ARG A 164 -5.87 43.78 -19.26
N GLY A 165 -5.48 43.61 -17.99
CA GLY A 165 -4.41 42.70 -17.57
C GLY A 165 -3.00 43.30 -17.61
N GLY A 166 -2.86 44.62 -17.73
CA GLY A 166 -1.57 45.31 -17.58
C GLY A 166 -1.22 45.53 -16.11
N SER A 167 0.02 45.26 -15.71
CA SER A 167 0.52 45.62 -14.36
C SER A 167 0.79 47.11 -14.27
N GLU A 168 0.76 47.65 -13.05
CA GLU A 168 1.16 49.03 -12.79
C GLU A 168 2.66 49.21 -13.11
N GLY A 169 2.93 49.97 -14.17
CA GLY A 169 4.24 50.47 -14.56
C GLY A 169 4.11 51.95 -14.93
#